data_AF-A0A9D1EV08-F1
#
_entry.id   AF-A0A9D1EV08-F1
#
_cell.length_a   1.000
_cell.length_b   1.000
_cell.length_c   1.000
_cell.angle_alpha   90.00
_cell.angle_beta   90.00
_cell.angle_gamma   90.00
#
_symmetry.space_group_name_H-M   'P 1'
#
loop_
_entity.id
_entity.type
_entity.pdbx_description
1 polymer ?
#
loop_
_entity_poly.entity_id
_entity_poly.type
_entity_poly.pdbx_seq_one_letter_code
_entity_poly.pdbx_strand_id
1 'polypeptide(L)'
;MKETSKEKIFEYLKERKRDQDIIATRESEKIIKFHEGVRRGIEMAEAAFGNLEITEEDSETYHNGGLHAIHEIAKKFNLYCEDICEKDINLEEKCERFAIRIMKKFGRGD
;
A
#
# COMPACT_ATOMS: atom_id res chain seq x y z
N MET A 1 12.34 31.06 43.59
CA MET A 1 12.97 30.51 42.36
C MET A 1 12.56 29.04 42.10
N LYS A 2 11.26 28.69 42.19
CA LYS A 2 10.74 27.32 41.99
C LYS A 2 9.57 27.23 40.98
N GLU A 3 8.88 28.33 40.71
CA GLU A 3 7.75 28.41 39.77
C GLU A 3 8.18 28.26 38.30
N THR A 4 9.27 28.92 37.91
CA THR A 4 9.85 28.89 36.55
C THR A 4 10.23 27.50 36.05
N SER A 5 10.46 26.55 36.96
CA SER A 5 10.75 25.15 36.65
C SER A 5 9.48 24.37 36.31
N LYS A 6 8.41 24.55 37.10
CA LYS A 6 7.11 23.91 36.85
C LYS A 6 6.45 24.45 35.59
N GLU A 7 6.52 25.75 35.34
CA GLU A 7 5.98 26.37 34.11
C GLU A 7 6.60 25.78 32.85
N LYS A 8 7.94 25.66 32.82
CA LYS A 8 8.67 25.04 31.70
C LYS A 8 8.31 23.57 31.51
N ILE A 9 8.12 22.83 32.60
CA ILE A 9 7.68 21.43 32.53
C ILE A 9 6.25 21.35 31.95
N PHE A 10 5.34 22.22 32.38
CA PHE A 10 3.97 22.26 31.84
C PHE A 10 3.93 22.67 30.36
N GLU A 11 4.78 23.60 29.95
CA GLU A 11 4.88 24.04 28.56
C GLU A 11 5.40 22.90 27.68
N TYR A 12 6.48 22.23 28.11
CA TYR A 12 7.00 21.04 27.44
C TYR A 12 5.96 19.92 27.32
N LEU A 13 5.19 19.64 28.37
CA LEU A 13 4.13 18.63 28.33
C LEU A 13 3.00 19.02 27.36
N LYS A 14 2.65 20.30 27.24
CA LYS A 14 1.66 20.78 26.28
C LYS A 14 2.14 20.63 24.84
N GLU A 15 3.40 20.95 24.58
CA GLU A 15 4.01 20.76 23.25
C GLU A 15 4.02 19.28 22.88
N ARG A 16 4.46 18.41 23.78
CA ARG A 16 4.44 16.95 23.55
C ARG A 16 3.05 16.41 23.28
N LYS A 17 2.03 16.90 24.00
CA LYS A 17 0.64 16.50 23.75
C LYS A 17 0.20 16.92 22.34
N ARG A 18 0.49 18.16 21.94
CA ARG A 18 0.18 18.65 20.58
C ARG A 18 0.89 17.84 19.51
N ASP A 19 2.15 17.50 19.70
CA ASP A 19 2.90 16.66 18.76
C ASP A 19 2.27 15.26 18.61
N GLN A 20 1.87 14.65 19.72
CA GLN A 20 1.17 13.36 19.71
C GLN A 20 -0.18 13.44 18.98
N ASP A 21 -0.97 14.49 19.20
CA ASP A 21 -2.25 14.70 18.51
C ASP A 21 -2.05 14.87 16.99
N ILE A 22 -0.99 15.56 16.57
CA ILE A 22 -0.62 15.72 15.16
C ILE A 22 -0.19 14.39 14.56
N ILE A 23 0.62 13.59 15.26
CA ILE A 23 1.05 12.27 14.80
C ILE A 23 -0.16 11.35 14.63
N ALA A 24 -1.03 11.26 15.64
CA ALA A 24 -2.23 10.42 15.60
C ALA A 24 -3.16 10.81 14.42
N THR A 25 -3.32 12.11 14.19
CA THR A 25 -4.10 12.63 13.05
C THR A 25 -3.48 12.19 11.72
N ARG A 26 -2.16 12.38 11.55
CA ARG A 26 -1.44 12.02 10.32
C ARG A 26 -1.46 10.52 10.05
N GLU A 27 -1.34 9.69 11.09
CA GLU A 27 -1.44 8.24 10.96
C GLU A 27 -2.85 7.82 10.56
N SER A 28 -3.88 8.42 11.17
CA SER A 28 -5.27 8.19 10.80
C SER A 28 -5.54 8.56 9.33
N GLU A 29 -5.07 9.72 8.88
CA GLU A 29 -5.21 10.16 7.48
C GLU A 29 -4.51 9.22 6.50
N LYS A 30 -3.33 8.69 6.85
CA LYS A 30 -2.62 7.70 6.02
C LYS A 30 -3.43 6.41 5.88
N ILE A 31 -3.99 5.91 6.97
CA ILE A 31 -4.82 4.70 6.98
C ILE A 31 -6.08 4.92 6.15
N ILE A 32 -6.76 6.06 6.34
CA ILE A 32 -7.95 6.42 5.56
C ILE A 32 -7.63 6.44 4.07
N LYS A 33 -6.57 7.16 3.65
CA LYS A 33 -6.17 7.26 2.24
C LYS A 33 -5.80 5.90 1.64
N PHE A 34 -5.15 5.03 2.41
CA PHE A 34 -4.85 3.67 1.97
C PHE A 34 -6.14 2.91 1.65
N HIS A 35 -7.11 2.91 2.57
CA HIS A 35 -8.39 2.22 2.36
C HIS A 35 -9.25 2.87 1.27
N GLU A 36 -9.19 4.18 1.08
CA GLU A 36 -9.82 4.87 -0.06
C GLU A 36 -9.23 4.39 -1.40
N GLY A 37 -7.92 4.24 -1.47
CA GLY A 37 -7.24 3.70 -2.66
C GLY A 37 -7.67 2.26 -2.96
N VAL A 38 -7.72 1.40 -1.93
CA VAL A 38 -8.21 0.02 -2.06
C VAL A 38 -9.65 -0.01 -2.58
N ARG A 39 -10.54 0.82 -2.00
CA ARG A 39 -11.95 0.88 -2.41
C ARG A 39 -12.11 1.32 -3.86
N ARG A 40 -11.40 2.36 -4.29
CA ARG A 40 -11.43 2.81 -5.69
C ARG A 40 -10.94 1.72 -6.64
N GLY A 41 -9.92 0.96 -6.25
CA GLY A 41 -9.45 -0.18 -7.03
C GLY A 41 -10.54 -1.24 -7.22
N ILE A 42 -11.30 -1.53 -6.16
CA ILE A 42 -12.44 -2.44 -6.21
C ILE A 42 -13.55 -1.87 -7.11
N GLU A 43 -13.94 -0.61 -6.94
CA GLU A 43 -14.97 0.05 -7.75
C GLU A 43 -14.60 0.06 -9.25
N MET A 44 -13.33 0.28 -9.58
CA MET A 44 -12.83 0.20 -10.95
C MET A 44 -12.91 -1.23 -11.50
N ALA A 45 -12.59 -2.23 -10.69
CA ALA A 45 -12.70 -3.63 -11.09
C ALA A 45 -14.18 -4.03 -11.29
N GLU A 46 -15.08 -3.64 -10.40
CA GLU A 46 -16.51 -3.86 -10.56
C GLU A 46 -17.07 -3.18 -11.82
N ALA A 47 -16.65 -1.94 -12.11
CA ALA A 47 -17.05 -1.24 -13.31
C ALA A 47 -16.51 -1.90 -14.60
N ALA A 48 -15.29 -2.45 -14.55
CA ALA A 48 -14.67 -3.13 -15.67
C ALA A 48 -15.28 -4.51 -15.94
N PHE A 49 -15.53 -5.29 -14.88
CA PHE A 49 -15.87 -6.72 -14.98
C PHE A 49 -17.33 -7.04 -14.65
N GLY A 50 -18.10 -6.13 -14.05
CA GLY A 50 -19.43 -6.42 -13.49
C GLY A 50 -20.49 -6.87 -14.49
N ASN A 51 -20.28 -6.66 -15.79
CA ASN A 51 -21.19 -7.10 -16.87
C ASN A 51 -20.49 -7.96 -17.94
N LEU A 52 -19.25 -8.39 -17.72
CA LEU A 52 -18.51 -9.21 -18.68
C LEU A 52 -18.85 -10.70 -18.46
N GLU A 53 -19.30 -11.39 -19.51
CA GLU A 53 -19.15 -12.84 -19.59
C GLU A 53 -17.67 -13.13 -19.86
N ILE A 54 -16.96 -13.68 -18.87
CA ILE A 54 -15.54 -13.97 -18.98
C ILE A 54 -15.34 -15.09 -20.00
N THR A 55 -14.75 -14.77 -21.13
CA THR A 55 -14.32 -15.72 -22.15
C THR A 55 -12.84 -16.13 -21.95
N GLU A 56 -12.36 -17.16 -22.64
CA GLU A 56 -10.94 -17.56 -22.56
C GLU A 56 -9.98 -16.46 -23.05
N GLU A 57 -10.40 -15.60 -23.99
CA GLU A 57 -9.64 -14.41 -24.43
C GLU A 57 -9.53 -13.35 -23.31
N ASP A 58 -10.55 -13.23 -22.46
CA ASP A 58 -10.52 -12.32 -21.30
C ASP A 58 -9.56 -12.81 -20.23
N SER A 59 -9.35 -14.13 -20.11
CA SER A 59 -8.37 -14.73 -19.19
C SER A 59 -6.94 -14.39 -19.59
N GLU A 60 -6.62 -14.46 -20.89
CA GLU A 60 -5.30 -14.05 -21.40
C GLU A 60 -5.09 -12.53 -21.25
N THR A 61 -6.12 -11.72 -21.50
CA THR A 61 -6.08 -10.27 -21.30
C THR A 61 -5.91 -9.90 -19.83
N TYR A 62 -6.61 -10.59 -18.92
CA TYR A 62 -6.47 -10.45 -17.48
C TYR A 62 -5.06 -10.84 -17.01
N HIS A 63 -4.55 -11.96 -17.48
CA HIS A 63 -3.18 -12.42 -17.18
C HIS A 63 -2.13 -11.39 -17.62
N ASN A 64 -2.22 -10.93 -18.87
CA ASN A 64 -1.30 -9.94 -19.44
C ASN A 64 -1.40 -8.59 -18.72
N GLY A 65 -2.61 -8.13 -18.40
CA GLY A 65 -2.84 -6.91 -17.63
C GLY A 65 -2.24 -6.98 -16.22
N GLY A 66 -2.39 -8.13 -15.55
CA GLY A 66 -1.79 -8.40 -14.25
C GLY A 66 -0.26 -8.39 -14.29
N LEU A 67 0.34 -9.05 -15.28
CA LEU A 67 1.79 -9.02 -15.48
C LEU A 67 2.30 -7.60 -15.75
N HIS A 68 1.59 -6.82 -16.58
CA HIS A 68 1.93 -5.43 -16.85
C HIS A 68 1.91 -4.58 -15.57
N ALA A 69 0.88 -4.75 -14.73
CA ALA A 69 0.80 -4.05 -13.44
C ALA A 69 1.98 -4.39 -12.53
N ILE A 70 2.37 -5.67 -12.45
CA ILE A 70 3.55 -6.10 -11.69
C ILE A 70 4.81 -5.38 -12.21
N HIS A 71 5.02 -5.34 -13.53
CA HIS A 71 6.18 -4.66 -14.13
C HIS A 71 6.23 -3.16 -13.84
N GLU A 72 5.12 -2.43 -14.01
CA GLU A 72 5.07 -0.99 -13.76
C GLU A 72 5.29 -0.66 -12.28
N ILE A 73 4.70 -1.45 -11.38
CA ILE A 73 4.91 -1.32 -9.93
C ILE A 73 6.38 -1.62 -9.60
N ALA A 74 6.96 -2.69 -10.17
CA ALA A 74 8.33 -3.09 -9.91
C ALA A 74 9.32 -2.00 -10.37
N LYS A 75 9.11 -1.45 -11.57
CA LYS A 75 9.88 -0.32 -12.10
C LYS A 75 9.80 0.90 -11.19
N LYS A 76 8.58 1.27 -10.78
CA LYS A 76 8.36 2.42 -9.88
C LYS A 76 9.06 2.26 -8.52
N PHE A 77 9.11 1.04 -8.00
CA PHE A 77 9.78 0.73 -6.75
C PHE A 77 11.24 0.26 -6.90
N ASN A 78 11.79 0.28 -8.12
CA ASN A 78 13.12 -0.26 -8.44
C ASN A 78 13.34 -1.68 -7.88
N LEU A 79 12.38 -2.56 -8.16
CA LEU A 79 12.37 -3.97 -7.79
C LEU A 79 12.57 -4.83 -9.04
N TYR A 80 13.35 -5.89 -8.92
CA TYR A 80 13.40 -6.94 -9.94
C TYR A 80 12.14 -7.80 -9.85
N CYS A 81 11.49 -8.16 -10.97
CA CYS A 81 10.27 -8.97 -10.96
C CYS A 81 10.20 -10.05 -12.06
N GLU A 82 11.18 -10.13 -12.96
CA GLU A 82 11.15 -11.08 -14.09
C GLU A 82 11.10 -12.54 -13.62
N ASP A 83 11.78 -12.87 -12.51
CA ASP A 83 11.73 -14.20 -11.88
C ASP A 83 10.33 -14.61 -11.36
N ILE A 84 9.44 -13.64 -11.16
CA ILE A 84 8.04 -13.87 -10.78
C ILE A 84 7.17 -13.89 -12.03
N CYS A 85 7.39 -12.96 -12.96
CA CYS A 85 6.63 -12.84 -14.20
C CYS A 85 6.81 -14.06 -15.12
N GLU A 86 7.99 -14.66 -15.19
CA GLU A 86 8.30 -15.78 -16.09
C GLU A 86 7.92 -17.16 -15.53
N LYS A 87 7.56 -17.26 -14.25
CA LYS A 87 7.19 -18.56 -13.65
C LYS A 87 5.89 -19.13 -14.24
N ASP A 88 5.86 -20.42 -14.49
CA ASP A 88 4.62 -21.12 -14.87
C ASP A 88 3.73 -21.36 -13.64
N ILE A 89 3.10 -20.29 -13.14
CA ILE A 89 2.16 -20.27 -12.01
C ILE A 89 1.02 -19.28 -12.32
N ASN A 90 -0.12 -19.41 -11.66
CA ASN A 90 -1.24 -18.49 -11.86
C ASN A 90 -0.92 -17.05 -11.41
N LEU A 91 -1.73 -16.09 -11.87
CA LEU A 91 -1.48 -14.67 -11.62
C LEU A 91 -1.61 -14.32 -10.14
N GLU A 92 -2.53 -14.95 -9.42
CA GLU A 92 -2.74 -14.74 -7.99
C GLU A 92 -1.47 -15.05 -7.19
N GLU A 93 -0.82 -16.17 -7.49
CA GLU A 93 0.42 -16.58 -6.84
C GLU A 93 1.60 -15.67 -7.23
N LYS A 94 1.62 -15.14 -8.47
CA LYS A 94 2.59 -14.09 -8.86
C LYS A 94 2.40 -12.83 -8.03
N CYS A 95 1.15 -12.37 -7.88
CA CYS A 95 0.78 -11.21 -7.09
C CYS A 95 1.19 -11.37 -5.62
N GLU A 96 0.95 -12.54 -5.03
CA GLU A 96 1.36 -12.84 -3.65
C GLU A 96 2.89 -12.78 -3.48
N ARG A 97 3.63 -13.47 -4.35
CA ARG A 97 5.10 -13.46 -4.32
C ARG A 97 5.68 -12.06 -4.49
N PHE A 98 5.05 -11.25 -5.35
CA PHE A 98 5.45 -9.87 -5.57
C PHE A 98 5.12 -8.96 -4.38
N ALA A 99 3.95 -9.14 -3.75
CA ALA A 99 3.59 -8.44 -2.52
C ALA A 99 4.58 -8.75 -1.38
N ILE A 100 4.99 -10.01 -1.22
CA ILE A 100 6.05 -10.40 -0.28
C ILE A 100 7.36 -9.68 -0.58
N ARG A 101 7.71 -9.50 -1.86
CA ARG A 101 8.93 -8.76 -2.25
C ARG A 101 8.85 -7.28 -1.85
N ILE A 102 7.71 -6.64 -2.10
CA ILE A 102 7.46 -5.26 -1.69
C ILE A 102 7.57 -5.15 -0.16
N MET A 103 6.96 -6.08 0.58
CA MET A 103 7.06 -6.13 2.04
C MET A 103 8.50 -6.35 2.52
N LYS A 104 9.32 -7.17 1.86
CA LYS A 104 10.74 -7.32 2.24
C LYS A 104 11.57 -6.06 2.01
N LYS A 105 11.22 -5.25 0.99
CA LYS A 105 11.96 -4.02 0.68
C LYS A 105 11.55 -2.83 1.56
N PHE A 106 10.26 -2.73 1.89
CA PHE A 106 9.69 -1.55 2.57
C PHE A 106 9.03 -1.85 3.91
N GLY A 107 8.65 -3.10 4.16
CA GLY A 107 8.26 -3.56 5.48
C GLY A 107 9.50 -3.56 6.36
N ARG A 108 9.36 -3.01 7.57
CA ARG A 108 10.39 -3.04 8.60
C ARG A 108 10.84 -4.49 8.76
N GLY A 109 12.13 -4.73 8.52
CA GLY A 109 12.78 -5.93 9.03
C GLY A 109 12.58 -6.00 10.54
N ASP A 110 12.58 -7.23 11.05
CA ASP A 110 12.84 -7.49 12.47
C ASP A 110 14.08 -6.70 12.95
#